data_AF-A0A938D6C2-F1
#
_entry.id   AF-A0A938D6C2-F1
#
_cell.length_a   1.000
_cell.length_b   1.000
_cell.length_c   1.000
_cell.angle_alpha   90.00
_cell.angle_beta   90.00
_cell.angle_gamma   90.00
#
_symmetry.space_group_name_H-M   'P 1'
#
loop_
_entity.id
_entity.type
_entity.pdbx_description
1 polymer ?
#
loop_
_entity_poly.entity_id
_entity_poly.type
_entity_poly.pdbx_seq_one_letter_code
_entity_poly.pdbx_strand_id
1 'polypeptide(L)'
;MHTPHIVRLCAKPPSPAATGRSMPDGLTPDQAAFWAAFLASPTAPPDADARFHSVFAIGFGSDAGATLILSGTKTATSSLPAEFQDIAPPIPGSLSLLTGTGGRPMGIVETLSITPLPLGQMDEAFSAAYAEWPDHAALIQGMIECYQGVDPGFTAETPLLAERFRLIWPSPKSPA
;
A
#
# COMPACT_ATOMS: atom_id res chain seq x y z
N MET A 1 10.36 8.20 21.40
CA MET A 1 11.12 7.45 20.37
C MET A 1 10.26 7.48 19.13
N HIS A 2 10.78 8.12 18.08
CA HIS A 2 10.09 8.47 16.84
C HIS A 2 9.65 7.21 16.08
N THR A 3 8.39 7.16 15.63
CA THR A 3 7.90 6.12 14.70
C THR A 3 7.37 6.82 13.45
N PRO A 4 7.86 6.48 12.25
CA PRO A 4 7.37 7.05 11.00
C PRO A 4 6.06 6.42 10.55
N HIS A 5 5.33 7.18 9.74
CA HIS A 5 3.94 6.99 9.29
C HIS A 5 3.79 5.80 8.33
N ILE A 6 2.78 4.94 8.55
CA ILE A 6 2.49 3.73 7.74
C ILE A 6 0.97 3.60 7.52
N VAL A 7 0.49 3.51 6.27
CA VAL A 7 -0.87 3.06 5.93
C VAL A 7 -0.89 2.30 4.59
N ARG A 8 -1.37 1.02 4.58
CA ARG A 8 -2.40 0.51 3.64
C ARG A 8 -2.94 -0.90 3.99
N LEU A 9 -3.68 -0.97 5.10
CA LEU A 9 -4.86 -1.80 5.43
C LEU A 9 -5.07 -1.63 6.95
N CYS A 10 -6.10 -0.86 7.31
CA CYS A 10 -6.52 -0.50 8.68
C CYS A 10 -5.51 0.28 9.53
N ALA A 11 -5.57 1.62 9.46
CA ALA A 11 -5.04 2.50 10.50
C ALA A 11 -5.98 3.68 10.81
N LYS A 12 -6.18 3.89 12.12
CA LYS A 12 -6.93 4.97 12.78
C LYS A 12 -6.40 6.38 12.40
N PRO A 13 -7.23 7.44 12.35
CA PRO A 13 -6.80 8.79 11.96
C PRO A 13 -5.77 9.41 12.93
N PRO A 14 -4.78 10.17 12.44
CA PRO A 14 -3.92 10.99 13.29
C PRO A 14 -4.53 12.36 13.61
N SER A 15 -4.19 12.86 14.81
CA SER A 15 -4.40 14.23 15.32
C SER A 15 -3.16 15.09 14.99
N PRO A 16 -3.23 16.45 14.95
CA PRO A 16 -2.34 17.26 14.11
C PRO A 16 -1.02 17.69 14.77
N ALA A 17 -0.10 18.06 13.85
CA ALA A 17 1.11 18.89 13.96
C ALA A 17 2.48 18.19 14.07
N ALA A 18 3.32 18.30 13.05
CA ALA A 18 4.37 19.34 12.99
C ALA A 18 5.17 19.34 11.67
N THR A 19 5.50 20.56 11.24
CA THR A 19 6.25 21.05 10.06
C THR A 19 7.76 20.78 10.06
N GLY A 20 8.38 20.59 8.87
CA GLY A 20 9.79 21.00 8.65
C GLY A 20 10.71 20.30 7.62
N ARG A 21 10.42 20.40 6.30
CA ARG A 21 11.32 20.62 5.12
C ARG A 21 12.40 19.60 4.67
N SER A 22 12.10 18.98 3.53
CA SER A 22 12.92 18.58 2.35
C SER A 22 13.95 17.44 2.50
N MET A 23 13.44 16.27 2.86
CA MET A 23 13.59 15.01 2.11
C MET A 23 12.17 14.61 1.64
N PRO A 24 11.84 13.41 1.11
CA PRO A 24 10.47 12.92 1.29
C PRO A 24 10.28 12.81 2.81
N ASP A 25 9.71 13.86 3.42
CA ASP A 25 9.70 14.06 4.87
C ASP A 25 9.16 12.80 5.57
N GLY A 26 9.96 12.18 6.45
CA GLY A 26 9.49 11.10 7.34
C GLY A 26 10.05 9.68 7.10
N LEU A 27 11.00 9.45 6.19
CA LEU A 27 11.65 8.12 6.06
C LEU A 27 12.63 7.83 7.21
N THR A 28 12.71 6.55 7.64
CA THR A 28 13.84 6.09 8.47
C THR A 28 15.15 6.10 7.67
N PRO A 29 16.34 6.07 8.33
CA PRO A 29 17.61 5.92 7.62
C PRO A 29 17.65 4.71 6.67
N ASP A 30 17.11 3.57 7.10
CA ASP A 30 17.07 2.35 6.29
C ASP A 30 16.16 2.50 5.07
N GLN A 31 14.99 3.14 5.24
CA GLN A 31 14.05 3.39 4.14
C GLN A 31 14.63 4.41 3.14
N ALA A 32 15.29 5.46 3.64
CA ALA A 32 15.94 6.45 2.79
C ALA A 32 17.10 5.83 2.00
N ALA A 33 17.91 4.98 2.63
CA ALA A 33 18.99 4.25 1.96
C ALA A 33 18.43 3.29 0.89
N PHE A 34 17.33 2.60 1.18
CA PHE A 34 16.68 1.71 0.22
C PHE A 34 16.08 2.47 -0.97
N TRP A 35 15.43 3.62 -0.72
CA TRP A 35 14.93 4.49 -1.78
C TRP A 35 16.06 5.02 -2.67
N ALA A 36 17.16 5.50 -2.07
CA ALA A 36 18.32 5.95 -2.81
C ALA A 36 18.95 4.83 -3.68
N ALA A 37 18.99 3.60 -3.15
CA ALA A 37 19.45 2.44 -3.91
C ALA A 37 18.52 2.12 -5.10
N PHE A 38 17.21 2.24 -4.93
CA PHE A 38 16.25 2.13 -6.02
C PHE A 38 16.49 3.21 -7.09
N LEU A 39 16.62 4.49 -6.70
CA LEU A 39 16.88 5.60 -7.64
C LEU A 39 18.17 5.41 -8.46
N ALA A 40 19.18 4.78 -7.87
CA ALA A 40 20.44 4.44 -8.55
C ALA A 40 20.36 3.18 -9.43
N SER A 41 19.27 2.43 -9.37
CA SER A 41 19.11 1.17 -10.10
C SER A 41 18.70 1.39 -11.56
N PRO A 42 19.04 0.46 -12.48
CA PRO A 42 18.63 0.56 -13.89
C PRO A 42 17.11 0.49 -14.12
N THR A 43 16.33 0.05 -13.13
CA THR A 43 14.88 -0.09 -13.24
C THR A 43 14.11 1.15 -12.78
N ALA A 44 14.79 2.14 -12.17
CA ALA A 44 14.14 3.37 -11.75
C ALA A 44 13.79 4.26 -12.96
N PRO A 45 12.53 4.72 -13.06
CA PRO A 45 12.16 5.77 -14.00
C PRO A 45 12.96 7.06 -13.75
N PRO A 46 13.30 7.86 -14.78
CA PRO A 46 14.03 9.12 -14.61
C PRO A 46 13.34 10.13 -13.66
N ASP A 47 12.02 10.04 -13.54
CA ASP A 47 11.17 10.88 -12.70
C ASP A 47 10.76 10.22 -11.37
N ALA A 48 11.39 9.10 -10.99
CA ALA A 48 11.01 8.29 -9.84
C ALA A 48 10.93 9.07 -8.52
N ASP A 49 11.88 9.97 -8.27
CA ASP A 49 11.92 10.76 -7.03
C ASP A 49 10.70 11.68 -6.89
N ALA A 50 10.28 12.30 -8.00
CA ALA A 50 9.09 13.16 -8.05
C ALA A 50 7.77 12.36 -7.92
N ARG A 51 7.82 11.04 -8.12
CA ARG A 51 6.67 10.13 -8.06
C ARG A 51 6.51 9.44 -6.71
N PHE A 52 7.43 9.66 -5.77
CA PHE A 52 7.32 9.11 -4.43
C PHE A 52 6.00 9.56 -3.78
N HIS A 53 5.23 8.59 -3.30
CA HIS A 53 3.92 8.80 -2.72
C HIS A 53 3.90 8.49 -1.23
N SER A 54 4.25 7.25 -0.84
CA SER A 54 4.17 6.85 0.57
C SER A 54 5.07 5.67 0.94
N VAL A 55 5.22 5.45 2.26
CA VAL A 55 5.64 4.17 2.84
C VAL A 55 4.39 3.41 3.27
N PHE A 56 4.32 2.12 2.94
CA PHE A 56 3.18 1.29 3.32
C PHE A 56 3.60 -0.12 3.73
N ALA A 57 2.67 -0.82 4.36
CA ALA A 57 2.82 -2.20 4.77
C ALA A 57 1.47 -2.92 4.68
N ILE A 58 1.50 -4.23 4.53
CA ILE A 58 0.32 -5.09 4.41
C ILE A 58 0.13 -5.89 5.72
N GLY A 59 -1.13 -6.13 6.11
CA GLY A 59 -1.47 -6.98 7.26
C GLY A 59 -0.75 -6.57 8.54
N PHE A 60 -0.88 -5.29 8.93
CA PHE A 60 -0.21 -4.69 10.11
C PHE A 60 1.32 -4.71 10.08
N GLY A 61 1.90 -4.73 8.87
CA GLY A 61 3.35 -4.68 8.68
C GLY A 61 4.05 -6.00 8.92
N SER A 62 3.38 -7.12 8.65
CA SER A 62 4.01 -8.43 8.66
C SER A 62 4.79 -8.69 7.36
N ASP A 63 5.82 -9.53 7.44
CA ASP A 63 6.56 -9.97 6.25
C ASP A 63 5.73 -10.83 5.29
N ALA A 64 4.65 -11.48 5.78
CA ALA A 64 3.81 -12.36 4.98
C ALA A 64 3.13 -11.59 3.83
N GLY A 65 2.50 -10.45 4.13
CA GLY A 65 1.86 -9.62 3.12
C GLY A 65 2.85 -9.00 2.12
N ALA A 66 4.01 -8.56 2.61
CA ALA A 66 5.08 -8.05 1.75
C ALA A 66 5.62 -9.15 0.81
N THR A 67 5.76 -10.38 1.30
CA THR A 67 6.23 -11.52 0.50
C THR A 67 5.31 -11.83 -0.68
N LEU A 68 3.98 -11.71 -0.50
CA LEU A 68 3.02 -11.90 -1.59
C LEU A 68 3.17 -10.86 -2.71
N ILE A 69 3.55 -9.63 -2.37
CA ILE A 69 3.84 -8.58 -3.36
C ILE A 69 5.17 -8.88 -4.06
N LEU A 70 6.19 -9.28 -3.29
CA LEU A 70 7.51 -9.62 -3.82
C LEU A 70 7.49 -10.81 -4.80
N SER A 71 6.59 -11.78 -4.60
CA SER A 71 6.38 -12.88 -5.54
C SER A 71 5.53 -12.51 -6.76
N GLY A 72 4.94 -11.31 -6.78
CA GLY A 72 3.99 -10.88 -7.81
C GLY A 72 2.61 -11.53 -7.69
N THR A 73 2.33 -12.26 -6.61
CA THR A 73 1.03 -12.92 -6.37
C THR A 73 -0.03 -11.89 -5.97
N LYS A 74 0.33 -10.95 -5.07
CA LYS A 74 -0.52 -9.83 -4.68
C LYS A 74 -0.27 -8.64 -5.58
N THR A 75 -1.30 -8.23 -6.31
CA THR A 75 -1.26 -7.13 -7.29
C THR A 75 -2.43 -6.14 -7.14
N ALA A 76 -3.25 -6.33 -6.10
CA ALA A 76 -4.35 -5.45 -5.76
C ALA A 76 -4.42 -5.17 -4.25
N THR A 77 -4.93 -3.99 -3.91
CA THR A 77 -5.28 -3.59 -2.55
C THR A 77 -6.43 -2.58 -2.58
N SER A 78 -6.91 -2.16 -1.41
CA SER A 78 -7.88 -1.09 -1.28
C SER A 78 -7.65 -0.27 -0.03
N SER A 79 -8.24 0.91 -0.05
CA SER A 79 -8.25 1.86 1.07
C SER A 79 -9.58 2.60 1.10
N LEU A 80 -10.00 3.06 2.28
CA LEU A 80 -11.17 3.92 2.39
C LEU A 80 -10.84 5.31 1.81
N PRO A 81 -11.78 5.98 1.13
CA PRO A 81 -11.59 7.38 0.72
C PRO A 81 -11.23 8.32 1.89
N ALA A 82 -11.73 8.00 3.10
CA ALA A 82 -11.44 8.76 4.31
C ALA A 82 -9.94 8.78 4.70
N GLU A 83 -9.14 7.79 4.25
CA GLU A 83 -7.69 7.75 4.48
C GLU A 83 -6.93 8.86 3.74
N PHE A 84 -7.57 9.52 2.77
CA PHE A 84 -6.98 10.53 1.89
C PHE A 84 -7.70 11.89 2.01
N GLN A 85 -8.24 12.21 3.18
CA GLN A 85 -8.86 13.52 3.42
C GLN A 85 -7.82 14.64 3.50
N ASP A 86 -6.65 14.35 4.09
CA ASP A 86 -5.58 15.32 4.31
C ASP A 86 -4.43 15.22 3.29
N ILE A 87 -4.40 14.13 2.51
CA ILE A 87 -3.39 13.85 1.49
C ILE A 87 -4.07 13.37 0.21
N ALA A 88 -3.48 13.61 -0.95
CA ALA A 88 -4.02 13.05 -2.19
C ALA A 88 -3.88 11.52 -2.20
N PRO A 89 -4.86 10.77 -2.75
CA PRO A 89 -4.67 9.36 -3.03
C PRO A 89 -3.59 9.16 -4.10
N PRO A 90 -2.99 7.95 -4.19
CA PRO A 90 -2.07 7.67 -5.26
C PRO A 90 -2.80 7.75 -6.61
N ILE A 91 -2.03 8.03 -7.64
CA ILE A 91 -2.50 8.07 -9.02
C ILE A 91 -1.70 7.05 -9.83
N PRO A 92 -2.16 6.68 -11.06
CA PRO A 92 -1.33 5.89 -11.95
C PRO A 92 0.08 6.47 -12.08
N GLY A 93 1.09 5.65 -11.81
CA GLY A 93 2.50 6.04 -11.77
C GLY A 93 3.02 6.41 -10.37
N SER A 94 2.20 6.60 -9.35
CA SER A 94 2.69 6.81 -7.97
C SER A 94 3.58 5.65 -7.53
N LEU A 95 4.69 5.98 -6.86
CA LEU A 95 5.67 5.01 -6.35
C LEU A 95 5.63 4.97 -4.83
N SER A 96 5.47 3.77 -4.26
CA SER A 96 5.38 3.58 -2.81
C SER A 96 6.39 2.55 -2.33
N LEU A 97 6.99 2.81 -1.17
CA LEU A 97 7.95 1.92 -0.52
C LEU A 97 7.20 0.91 0.36
N LEU A 98 7.26 -0.36 -0.03
CA LEU A 98 6.75 -1.50 0.73
C LEU A 98 7.69 -1.85 1.87
N THR A 99 7.11 -2.00 3.06
CA THR A 99 7.80 -2.46 4.26
C THR A 99 7.21 -3.76 4.80
N GLY A 100 8.05 -4.51 5.52
CA GLY A 100 7.64 -5.67 6.32
C GLY A 100 7.82 -5.41 7.81
N THR A 101 8.12 -6.47 8.57
CA THR A 101 8.23 -6.46 10.02
C THR A 101 9.20 -5.39 10.50
N GLY A 102 8.74 -4.53 11.41
CA GLY A 102 9.55 -3.45 11.99
C GLY A 102 9.80 -2.27 11.04
N GLY A 103 9.03 -2.14 9.96
CA GLY A 103 9.20 -1.07 8.97
C GLY A 103 10.42 -1.27 8.06
N ARG A 104 10.97 -2.49 8.04
CA ARG A 104 12.10 -2.86 7.18
C ARG A 104 11.70 -2.70 5.71
N PRO A 105 12.43 -1.92 4.91
CA PRO A 105 12.12 -1.75 3.50
C PRO A 105 12.31 -3.07 2.74
N MET A 106 11.36 -3.39 1.85
CA MET A 106 11.34 -4.67 1.12
C MET A 106 11.18 -4.51 -0.38
N GLY A 107 10.48 -3.48 -0.86
CA GLY A 107 10.30 -3.26 -2.29
C GLY A 107 9.71 -1.90 -2.63
N ILE A 108 9.69 -1.57 -3.92
CA ILE A 108 9.04 -0.40 -4.50
C ILE A 108 7.94 -0.90 -5.42
N VAL A 109 6.73 -0.37 -5.22
CA VAL A 109 5.57 -0.66 -6.05
C VAL A 109 5.16 0.57 -6.84
N GLU A 110 4.60 0.36 -8.02
CA GLU A 110 3.99 1.38 -8.85
C GLU A 110 2.48 1.15 -8.92
N THR A 111 1.70 2.17 -8.58
CA THR A 111 0.25 2.19 -8.78
C THR A 111 -0.06 2.22 -10.27
N LEU A 112 -0.90 1.30 -10.73
CA LEU A 112 -1.33 1.20 -12.13
C LEU A 112 -2.71 1.83 -12.35
N SER A 113 -3.62 1.68 -11.39
CA SER A 113 -4.96 2.25 -11.44
C SER A 113 -5.54 2.42 -10.05
N ILE A 114 -6.35 3.46 -9.87
CA ILE A 114 -7.25 3.63 -8.72
C ILE A 114 -8.67 3.83 -9.26
N THR A 115 -9.61 3.02 -8.78
CA THR A 115 -11.02 3.08 -9.18
C THR A 115 -11.92 2.97 -7.96
N PRO A 116 -13.01 3.75 -7.86
CA PRO A 116 -14.05 3.48 -6.88
C PRO A 116 -14.66 2.10 -7.12
N LEU A 117 -14.71 1.27 -6.08
CA LEU A 117 -15.31 -0.06 -6.13
C LEU A 117 -16.10 -0.32 -4.85
N PRO A 118 -17.44 -0.37 -4.90
CA PRO A 118 -18.24 -0.86 -3.78
C PRO A 118 -17.83 -2.29 -3.42
N LEU A 119 -17.73 -2.58 -2.12
CA LEU A 119 -17.30 -3.91 -1.67
C LEU A 119 -18.19 -5.04 -2.21
N GLY A 120 -19.51 -4.82 -2.27
CA GLY A 120 -20.48 -5.79 -2.81
C GLY A 120 -20.39 -6.01 -4.32
N GLN A 121 -19.62 -5.19 -5.03
CA GLN A 121 -19.35 -5.34 -6.47
C GLN A 121 -17.94 -5.89 -6.76
N MET A 122 -17.16 -6.17 -5.72
CA MET A 122 -15.86 -6.81 -5.89
C MET A 122 -16.08 -8.22 -6.47
N ASP A 123 -15.43 -8.52 -7.60
CA ASP A 123 -15.49 -9.83 -8.20
C ASP A 123 -14.36 -10.75 -7.70
N GLU A 124 -14.50 -12.05 -7.97
CA GLU A 124 -13.50 -13.06 -7.59
C GLU A 124 -12.13 -12.78 -8.22
N ALA A 125 -12.08 -12.16 -9.41
CA ALA A 125 -10.83 -11.85 -10.10
C ALA A 125 -10.03 -10.74 -9.40
N PHE A 126 -10.71 -9.71 -8.90
CA PHE A 126 -10.10 -8.67 -8.07
C PHE A 126 -9.72 -9.22 -6.70
N SER A 127 -10.57 -10.03 -6.08
CA SER A 127 -10.28 -10.67 -4.80
C SER A 127 -9.08 -11.63 -4.87
N ALA A 128 -8.94 -12.43 -5.92
CA ALA A 128 -7.80 -13.32 -6.11
C ALA A 128 -6.47 -12.55 -6.14
N ALA A 129 -6.48 -11.31 -6.64
CA ALA A 129 -5.30 -10.46 -6.68
C ALA A 129 -4.91 -9.84 -5.33
N TYR A 130 -5.75 -9.97 -4.28
CA TYR A 130 -5.32 -9.66 -2.91
C TYR A 130 -4.36 -10.72 -2.40
N ALA A 131 -4.61 -12.00 -2.73
CA ALA A 131 -3.82 -13.17 -2.34
C ALA A 131 -3.58 -13.35 -0.82
N GLU A 132 -4.24 -12.56 0.03
CA GLU A 132 -4.10 -12.61 1.50
C GLU A 132 -5.10 -13.55 2.17
N TRP A 133 -6.17 -13.91 1.46
CA TRP A 133 -7.30 -14.66 1.99
C TRP A 133 -7.49 -15.97 1.21
N PRO A 134 -8.02 -17.02 1.86
CA PRO A 134 -8.17 -18.33 1.23
C PRO A 134 -9.18 -18.31 0.07
N ASP A 135 -10.19 -17.45 0.14
CA ASP A 135 -11.20 -17.27 -0.91
C ASP A 135 -11.85 -15.88 -0.85
N HIS A 136 -12.73 -15.62 -1.83
CA HIS A 136 -13.48 -14.37 -1.95
C HIS A 136 -14.37 -14.10 -0.73
N ALA A 137 -15.07 -15.11 -0.20
CA ALA A 137 -15.97 -14.92 0.93
C ALA A 137 -15.22 -14.51 2.21
N ALA A 138 -14.07 -15.13 2.47
CA ALA A 138 -13.19 -14.78 3.59
C ALA A 138 -12.64 -13.35 3.47
N LEU A 139 -12.26 -12.92 2.25
CA LEU A 139 -11.85 -11.54 2.00
C LEU A 139 -12.98 -10.55 2.31
N ILE A 140 -14.18 -10.76 1.74
CA ILE A 140 -15.32 -9.84 1.93
C ILE A 140 -15.66 -9.74 3.42
N GLN A 141 -15.75 -10.86 4.12
CA GLN A 141 -16.03 -10.88 5.56
C GLN A 141 -14.95 -10.14 6.36
N GLY A 142 -13.67 -10.41 6.10
CA GLY A 142 -12.56 -9.74 6.77
C GLY A 142 -12.52 -8.24 6.50
N MET A 143 -12.88 -7.79 5.29
CA MET A 143 -12.97 -6.38 4.93
C MET A 143 -14.13 -5.68 5.65
N ILE A 144 -15.29 -6.33 5.76
CA ILE A 144 -16.43 -5.80 6.55
C ILE A 144 -15.99 -5.60 8.00
N GLU A 145 -15.40 -6.62 8.62
CA GLU A 145 -14.93 -6.56 10.01
C GLU A 145 -13.88 -5.45 10.23
N CYS A 146 -12.89 -5.37 9.34
CA CYS A 146 -11.81 -4.38 9.47
C CYS A 146 -12.34 -2.95 9.29
N TYR A 147 -13.16 -2.71 8.25
CA TYR A 147 -13.63 -1.36 7.95
C TYR A 147 -14.76 -0.91 8.87
N GLN A 148 -15.61 -1.79 9.39
CA GLN A 148 -16.57 -1.43 10.43
C GLN A 148 -15.90 -1.05 11.76
N GLY A 149 -14.69 -1.58 12.01
CA GLY A 149 -13.85 -1.14 13.13
C GLY A 149 -13.31 0.29 12.99
N VAL A 150 -13.32 0.86 11.78
CA VAL A 150 -12.85 2.22 11.48
C VAL A 150 -14.02 3.18 11.24
N ASP A 151 -15.00 2.74 10.46
CA ASP A 151 -16.24 3.45 10.11
C ASP A 151 -17.44 2.54 10.41
N PRO A 152 -18.16 2.75 11.52
CA PRO A 152 -19.36 1.97 11.85
C PRO A 152 -20.47 2.03 10.79
N GLY A 153 -20.43 3.01 9.88
CA GLY A 153 -21.34 3.13 8.75
C GLY A 153 -20.90 2.37 7.49
N PHE A 154 -19.77 1.65 7.54
CA PHE A 154 -19.28 0.88 6.41
C PHE A 154 -20.24 -0.25 6.03
N THR A 155 -20.63 -0.28 4.76
CA THR A 155 -21.53 -1.29 4.18
C THR A 155 -20.95 -1.83 2.88
N ALA A 156 -21.58 -2.87 2.32
CA ALA A 156 -21.21 -3.39 1.00
C ALA A 156 -21.31 -2.34 -0.13
N GLU A 157 -22.11 -1.29 0.05
CA GLU A 157 -22.26 -0.20 -0.92
C GLU A 157 -21.20 0.90 -0.76
N THR A 158 -20.43 0.88 0.33
CA THR A 158 -19.40 1.90 0.58
C THR A 158 -18.28 1.73 -0.46
N PRO A 159 -18.00 2.74 -1.30
CA PRO A 159 -16.96 2.64 -2.31
C PRO A 159 -15.58 2.68 -1.67
N LEU A 160 -14.78 1.67 -1.98
CA LEU A 160 -13.36 1.63 -1.71
C LEU A 160 -12.59 2.31 -2.84
N LEU A 161 -11.39 2.79 -2.54
CA LEU A 161 -10.40 3.10 -3.57
C LEU A 161 -9.64 1.80 -3.88
N ALA A 162 -10.15 1.06 -4.88
CA ALA A 162 -9.52 -0.16 -5.37
C ALA A 162 -8.29 0.16 -6.20
N GLU A 163 -7.16 -0.40 -5.80
CA GLU A 163 -5.86 -0.20 -6.42
C GLU A 163 -5.40 -1.46 -7.15
N ARG A 164 -4.90 -1.28 -8.37
CA ARG A 164 -3.99 -2.22 -9.01
C ARG A 164 -2.58 -1.64 -8.96
N PHE A 165 -1.60 -2.48 -8.68
CA PHE A 165 -0.20 -2.09 -8.64
C PHE A 165 0.70 -3.21 -9.15
N ARG A 166 1.97 -2.89 -9.38
CA ARG A 166 3.02 -3.87 -9.65
C ARG A 166 4.25 -3.60 -8.82
N LEU A 167 4.99 -4.65 -8.48
CA LEU A 167 6.36 -4.51 -7.99
C LEU A 167 7.27 -4.04 -9.13
N ILE A 168 8.09 -3.03 -8.89
CA ILE A 168 9.09 -2.55 -9.85
C ILE A 168 10.53 -2.72 -9.35
N TRP A 169 10.74 -2.88 -8.05
CA TRP A 169 12.07 -3.13 -7.47
C TRP A 169 11.99 -3.82 -6.10
N PRO A 170 12.88 -4.78 -5.77
CA PRO A 170 13.78 -5.46 -6.70
C PRO A 170 13.00 -6.21 -7.77
N SER A 171 13.63 -6.56 -8.90
CA SER A 171 12.98 -7.39 -9.91
C SER A 171 12.45 -8.66 -9.27
N PRO A 172 11.20 -9.08 -9.56
CA PRO A 172 10.67 -10.34 -9.06
C PRO A 172 11.66 -11.45 -9.39
N LYS A 173 12.03 -12.24 -8.37
CA LYS A 173 12.89 -13.39 -8.61
C LYS A 173 12.09 -14.37 -9.47
N SER A 174 12.59 -14.70 -10.67
CA SER A 174 11.98 -15.74 -11.49
C SER A 174 11.78 -16.99 -10.64
N PRO A 175 10.61 -17.64 -10.68
CA PRO A 175 10.41 -18.89 -9.95
C PRO A 175 11.48 -19.88 -10.39
N ALA A 176 12.14 -20.49 -9.41
CA ALA A 176 13.13 -21.55 -9.62
C ALA A 176 12.46 -22.83 -10.12
#